data_AF-A0A7V4DFZ5-F1
#
_entry.id   AF-A0A7V4DFZ5-F1
#
_cell.length_a   1.000
_cell.length_b   1.000
_cell.length_c   1.000
_cell.angle_alpha   90.00
_cell.angle_beta   90.00
_cell.angle_gamma   90.00
#
_symmetry.space_group_name_H-M   'P 1'
#
loop_
_entity.id
_entity.type
_entity.pdbx_description
1 polymer ?
#
loop_
_entity_poly.entity_id
_entity_poly.type
_entity_poly.pdbx_seq_one_letter_code
_entity_poly.pdbx_strand_id
1 'polypeptide(L)'
;MEFSGFRIGHREDFRLATGCTVFLFDVPNVAVASVCGGAPGGRELPALFPGRLVQGVDAIVLSGGSALGLRCAEGVVTFLRERKRGFATRVARIPIVAQAVIYDLEVGEVAFPEAEWGYEAASLADCRTREGTVGVGTGATV
;
A
#
# COMPACT_ATOMS: atom_id res chain seq x y z
N MET A 1 2.21 13.53 11.69
CA MET A 1 2.03 14.72 10.82
C MET A 1 0.59 14.84 10.30
N GLU A 2 0.11 16.01 9.84
CA GLU A 2 -1.20 16.19 9.17
C GLU A 2 -1.01 16.45 7.68
N PHE A 3 -1.79 15.76 6.83
CA PHE A 3 -1.72 15.88 5.37
C PHE A 3 -3.08 16.26 4.76
N SER A 4 -3.05 17.03 3.67
CA SER A 4 -4.23 17.37 2.88
C SER A 4 -4.26 16.61 1.56
N GLY A 5 -5.43 16.09 1.16
CA GLY A 5 -5.67 15.44 -0.14
C GLY A 5 -5.40 13.93 -0.17
N PHE A 6 -4.92 13.36 0.93
CA PHE A 6 -4.81 11.92 1.14
C PHE A 6 -4.80 11.60 2.63
N ARG A 7 -5.09 10.34 2.94
CA ARG A 7 -5.09 9.76 4.28
C ARG A 7 -4.07 8.64 4.35
N ILE A 8 -3.51 8.42 5.53
CA ILE A 8 -2.54 7.36 5.78
C ILE A 8 -3.09 6.44 6.86
N GLY A 9 -3.11 5.15 6.56
CA GLY A 9 -3.51 4.12 7.50
C GLY A 9 -2.42 3.07 7.68
N HIS A 10 -2.39 2.46 8.85
CA HIS A 10 -1.37 1.49 9.21
C HIS A 10 -2.01 0.26 9.85
N ARG A 11 -1.38 -0.88 9.61
CA ARG A 11 -1.65 -2.12 10.33
C ARG A 11 -0.30 -2.77 10.61
N GLU A 12 -0.01 -3.02 11.88
CA GLU A 12 1.23 -3.64 12.33
C GLU A 12 0.98 -4.77 13.32
N ASP A 13 1.92 -5.71 13.42
CA ASP A 13 2.03 -6.67 14.51
C ASP A 13 3.45 -6.64 15.08
N PHE A 14 3.56 -6.26 16.34
CA PHE A 14 4.87 -6.15 17.01
C PHE A 14 5.50 -7.49 17.37
N ARG A 15 4.71 -8.57 17.48
CA ARG A 15 5.26 -9.91 17.74
C ARG A 15 5.85 -10.51 16.46
N LEU A 16 5.13 -10.31 15.35
CA LEU A 16 5.59 -10.73 14.03
C LEU A 16 6.63 -9.76 13.44
N ALA A 17 6.82 -8.60 14.07
CA ALA A 17 7.70 -7.53 13.63
C ALA A 17 7.49 -7.14 12.15
N THR A 18 6.24 -7.01 11.72
CA THR A 18 5.91 -6.62 10.33
C THR A 18 4.61 -5.83 10.27
N GLY A 19 4.30 -5.27 9.11
CA GLY A 19 3.09 -4.50 8.89
C GLY A 19 2.97 -3.90 7.50
N CYS A 20 1.90 -3.14 7.30
CA CYS A 20 1.65 -2.40 6.08
C CYS A 20 1.19 -0.96 6.37
N THR A 21 1.38 -0.11 5.37
CA THR A 21 0.99 1.30 5.36
C THR A 21 0.31 1.60 4.05
N VAL A 22 -0.88 2.18 4.12
CA VAL A 22 -1.72 2.50 2.97
C VAL A 22 -1.85 4.02 2.88
N PHE A 23 -1.36 4.57 1.79
CA PHE A 23 -1.63 5.94 1.37
C PHE A 23 -2.89 5.91 0.51
N LEU A 24 -4.00 6.39 1.07
CA LEU A 24 -5.31 6.41 0.43
C LEU A 24 -5.61 7.83 -0.07
N PHE A 25 -5.61 8.03 -1.38
CA PHE A 25 -5.92 9.35 -1.95
C PHE A 25 -7.42 9.63 -1.90
N ASP A 26 -7.84 10.88 -1.74
CA ASP A 26 -9.28 11.21 -1.71
C ASP A 26 -9.90 11.17 -3.12
N VAL A 27 -9.10 11.55 -4.11
CA VAL A 27 -9.37 11.44 -5.55
C VAL A 27 -8.19 10.75 -6.23
N PRO A 28 -8.35 10.13 -7.42
CA PRO A 28 -7.23 9.55 -8.15
C PRO A 28 -6.10 10.58 -8.31
N ASN A 29 -4.90 10.24 -7.83
CA ASN A 29 -3.78 11.16 -7.77
C ASN A 29 -2.70 10.79 -8.78
N VAL A 30 -2.11 11.78 -9.44
CA VAL A 30 -1.01 11.57 -10.38
C VAL A 30 0.21 11.06 -9.62
N ALA A 31 0.74 9.91 -10.03
CA ALA A 31 1.89 9.30 -9.38
C ALA A 31 2.86 8.73 -10.41
N VAL A 32 4.15 8.72 -10.06
CA VAL A 32 5.23 8.12 -10.84
C VAL A 32 6.11 7.31 -9.90
N ALA A 33 6.56 6.13 -10.36
CA ALA A 33 7.52 5.31 -9.64
C ALA A 33 8.85 5.24 -10.38
N SER A 34 9.94 5.30 -9.62
CA SER A 34 11.29 4.96 -10.06
C SER A 34 11.82 3.86 -9.16
N VAL A 35 12.32 2.78 -9.77
CA VAL A 35 12.84 1.60 -9.05
C VAL A 35 14.34 1.55 -9.25
N CYS A 36 15.09 1.83 -8.19
CA CYS A 36 16.55 1.97 -8.25
C CYS A 36 17.31 0.83 -7.55
N GLY A 37 16.63 0.01 -6.73
CA GLY A 37 17.24 -1.13 -6.05
C GLY A 37 17.43 -2.34 -6.96
N GLY A 38 18.45 -3.17 -6.69
CA GLY A 38 18.78 -4.34 -7.50
C GLY A 38 17.86 -5.56 -7.31
N ALA A 39 17.10 -5.62 -6.22
CA ALA A 39 16.15 -6.69 -5.91
C ALA A 39 14.78 -6.11 -5.54
N PRO A 40 14.05 -5.50 -6.48
CA PRO A 40 12.78 -4.86 -6.18
C PRO A 40 11.64 -5.86 -6.02
N GLY A 41 10.72 -5.57 -5.11
CA GLY A 41 9.41 -6.22 -5.03
C GLY A 41 8.30 -5.17 -5.17
N GLY A 42 7.36 -5.41 -6.07
CA GLY A 42 6.25 -4.47 -6.28
C GLY A 42 5.10 -5.04 -7.10
N ARG A 43 3.96 -4.35 -7.02
CA ARG A 43 2.73 -4.65 -7.74
C ARG A 43 2.23 -3.39 -8.41
N GLU A 44 1.74 -3.53 -9.64
CA GLU A 44 1.13 -2.45 -10.44
C GLU A 44 2.01 -1.22 -10.71
N LEU A 45 3.31 -1.27 -10.38
CA LEU A 45 4.28 -0.20 -10.65
C LEU A 45 4.33 0.22 -12.14
N PRO A 46 4.19 -0.69 -13.14
CA PRO A 46 4.18 -0.27 -14.54
C PRO A 46 3.03 0.67 -14.93
N ALA A 47 1.95 0.73 -14.15
CA ALA A 47 0.85 1.69 -14.34
C ALA A 47 1.27 3.12 -13.99
N LEU A 48 2.32 3.28 -13.16
CA LEU A 48 2.90 4.56 -12.75
C LEU A 48 3.94 5.11 -13.75
N PHE A 49 4.25 4.38 -14.81
CA PHE A 49 5.19 4.89 -15.81
C PHE A 49 4.50 5.91 -16.73
N PRO A 50 5.24 6.90 -17.27
CA PRO A 50 4.67 7.85 -18.23
C PRO A 50 4.04 7.18 -19.45
N GLY A 51 3.00 7.80 -20.00
CA GLY A 51 2.34 7.33 -21.23
C GLY A 51 1.41 6.12 -21.03
N ARG A 52 0.89 5.93 -19.81
CA ARG A 52 -0.10 4.88 -19.51
C ARG A 52 -1.52 5.45 -19.57
N LEU A 53 -2.48 4.56 -19.80
CA LEU A 53 -3.90 4.91 -19.94
C LEU A 53 -4.48 5.51 -18.65
N VAL A 54 -4.10 4.92 -17.52
CA VAL A 54 -4.53 5.38 -16.20
C VAL A 54 -3.70 6.59 -15.80
N GLN A 55 -4.36 7.71 -15.51
CA GLN A 55 -3.71 8.98 -15.19
C GLN A 55 -3.50 9.21 -13.69
N GLY A 56 -4.08 8.37 -12.83
CA GLY A 56 -3.92 8.48 -11.39
C GLY A 56 -4.24 7.20 -10.64
N VAL A 57 -3.67 7.06 -9.45
CA VAL A 57 -3.86 5.92 -8.55
C VAL A 57 -4.81 6.26 -7.42
N ASP A 58 -5.53 5.24 -6.93
CA ASP A 58 -6.42 5.38 -5.78
C ASP A 58 -5.68 5.20 -4.46
N ALA A 59 -4.65 4.36 -4.45
CA ALA A 59 -3.82 4.13 -3.28
C ALA A 59 -2.39 3.68 -3.63
N ILE A 60 -1.48 3.90 -2.69
CA ILE A 60 -0.15 3.30 -2.66
C ILE A 60 0.00 2.49 -1.37
N VAL A 61 0.53 1.28 -1.47
CA VAL A 61 0.76 0.39 -0.34
C VAL A 61 2.26 0.17 -0.15
N LEU A 62 2.72 0.26 1.08
CA LEU A 62 4.04 -0.19 1.49
C LEU A 62 3.84 -1.31 2.51
N SER A 63 4.55 -2.43 2.38
CA SER A 63 4.45 -3.51 3.37
C SER A 63 5.76 -4.24 3.60
N GLY A 64 5.87 -4.87 4.76
CA GLY A 64 6.86 -5.92 5.01
C GLY A 64 6.53 -7.22 4.31
N GLY A 65 7.17 -8.30 4.74
CA GLY A 65 6.91 -9.66 4.29
C GLY A 65 7.53 -10.02 2.93
N SER A 66 8.44 -9.19 2.39
CA SER A 66 9.02 -9.37 1.07
C SER A 66 7.93 -9.57 -0.01
N ALA A 67 8.20 -10.33 -1.06
CA ALA A 67 7.26 -10.59 -2.15
C ALA A 67 5.91 -11.17 -1.67
N LEU A 68 5.87 -11.89 -0.55
CA LEU A 68 4.63 -12.44 0.02
C LEU A 68 3.70 -11.34 0.57
N GLY A 69 4.27 -10.22 1.02
CA GLY A 69 3.52 -9.05 1.47
C GLY A 69 2.74 -8.33 0.36
N LEU A 70 2.99 -8.63 -0.92
CA LEU A 70 2.25 -8.06 -2.06
C LEU A 70 0.74 -8.37 -2.05
N ARG A 71 0.32 -9.29 -1.16
CA ARG A 71 -1.10 -9.62 -0.91
C ARG A 71 -1.86 -8.48 -0.23
N CYS A 72 -1.18 -7.59 0.50
CA CYS A 72 -1.83 -6.43 1.14
C CYS A 72 -2.63 -5.56 0.16
N ALA A 73 -2.13 -5.34 -1.06
CA ALA A 73 -2.87 -4.56 -2.06
C ALA A 73 -4.25 -5.14 -2.38
N GLU A 74 -4.48 -6.44 -2.23
CA GLU A 74 -5.78 -7.06 -2.52
C GLU A 74 -6.86 -6.58 -1.54
N GLY A 75 -6.53 -6.44 -0.25
CA GLY A 75 -7.45 -5.87 0.73
C GLY A 75 -7.80 -4.42 0.43
N VAL A 76 -6.80 -3.63 0.02
CA VAL A 76 -7.02 -2.23 -0.37
C VAL A 76 -7.90 -2.14 -1.62
N VAL A 77 -7.69 -3.02 -2.60
CA VAL A 77 -8.58 -3.13 -3.78
C VAL A 77 -10.01 -3.45 -3.33
N THR A 78 -10.21 -4.42 -2.45
CA THR A 78 -11.54 -4.76 -1.91
C THR A 78 -12.20 -3.56 -1.23
N PHE A 79 -11.47 -2.89 -0.33
CA PHE A 79 -11.92 -1.68 0.35
C PHE A 79 -12.39 -0.58 -0.61
N LEU A 80 -11.64 -0.34 -1.69
CA LEU A 80 -11.95 0.64 -2.71
C LEU A 80 -13.13 0.21 -3.60
N ARG A 81 -13.23 -1.08 -3.94
CA ARG A 81 -14.34 -1.64 -4.72
C ARG A 81 -15.69 -1.45 -4.03
N GLU A 82 -15.76 -1.74 -2.73
CA GLU A 82 -16.96 -1.54 -1.91
C GLU A 82 -17.44 -0.08 -1.92
N ARG A 83 -16.50 0.85 -2.04
CA ARG A 83 -16.75 2.30 -2.12
C ARG A 83 -16.92 2.80 -3.56
N LYS A 84 -16.99 1.89 -4.54
CA LYS A 84 -17.11 2.20 -5.98
C LYS A 84 -16.04 3.18 -6.45
N ARG A 85 -14.81 3.04 -5.92
CA ARG A 85 -13.64 3.83 -6.31
C ARG A 85 -12.81 3.08 -7.34
N GLY A 86 -12.05 3.81 -8.15
CA GLY A 86 -11.28 3.23 -9.25
C GLY A 86 -11.47 3.91 -10.59
N PHE A 87 -10.57 3.54 -11.50
CA PHE A 87 -10.59 3.90 -12.90
C PHE A 87 -11.87 3.38 -13.57
N ALA A 88 -12.63 4.27 -14.22
CA ALA A 88 -13.88 3.92 -14.86
C ALA A 88 -13.64 3.21 -16.18
N THR A 89 -14.05 1.94 -16.28
CA THR A 89 -14.11 1.19 -17.54
C THR A 89 -15.55 1.12 -18.04
N ARG A 90 -15.76 0.54 -19.22
CA ARG A 90 -17.10 0.28 -19.76
C ARG A 90 -17.95 -0.63 -18.87
N VAL A 91 -17.34 -1.49 -18.06
CA VAL A 91 -18.05 -2.54 -17.29
C VAL A 91 -18.09 -2.25 -15.80
N ALA A 92 -16.99 -1.73 -15.24
CA ALA A 92 -16.87 -1.48 -13.80
C ALA A 92 -15.81 -0.42 -13.50
N ARG A 93 -15.77 0.04 -12.25
CA ARG A 93 -14.62 0.79 -11.71
C ARG A 93 -13.57 -0.18 -11.19
N ILE A 94 -12.34 -0.01 -11.65
CA ILE A 94 -11.19 -0.86 -11.31
C ILE A 94 -10.25 -0.03 -10.44
N PRO A 95 -10.11 -0.32 -9.14
CA PRO A 95 -9.14 0.37 -8.30
C PRO A 95 -7.72 0.19 -8.82
N ILE A 96 -6.94 1.26 -8.79
CA ILE A 96 -5.53 1.25 -9.18
C ILE A 96 -4.71 1.43 -7.90
N VAL A 97 -4.01 0.36 -7.51
CA VAL A 97 -3.31 0.23 -6.23
C VAL A 97 -1.89 -0.27 -6.49
N ALA A 98 -0.95 0.66 -6.48
CA ALA A 98 0.46 0.33 -6.58
C ALA A 98 1.01 -0.10 -5.21
N GLN A 99 1.95 -1.05 -5.20
CA GLN A 99 2.60 -1.49 -3.98
C GLN A 99 4.10 -1.67 -4.15
N ALA A 100 4.85 -1.40 -3.09
CA ALA A 100 6.24 -1.82 -2.92
C ALA A 100 6.39 -2.56 -1.57
N VAL A 101 7.43 -3.40 -1.47
CA VAL A 101 7.69 -4.21 -0.27
C VAL A 101 9.11 -4.01 0.25
N ILE A 102 9.28 -4.21 1.56
CA ILE A 102 10.59 -4.37 2.19
C ILE A 102 10.80 -5.82 2.64
N TYR A 103 12.04 -6.17 2.95
CA TYR A 103 12.40 -7.44 3.56
C TYR A 103 12.60 -7.24 5.07
N ASP A 104 11.72 -7.80 5.89
CA ASP A 104 11.76 -7.74 7.36
C ASP A 104 11.62 -9.13 8.03
N LEU A 105 11.73 -10.21 7.23
CA LEU A 105 11.51 -11.60 7.66
C LEU A 105 12.54 -12.11 8.68
N GLU A 106 13.62 -11.38 8.92
CA GLU A 106 14.69 -11.72 9.87
C GLU A 106 14.53 -11.04 11.24
N VAL A 107 13.55 -10.14 11.41
CA VAL A 107 13.41 -9.34 12.65
C VAL A 107 12.55 -10.04 13.69
N GLY A 108 11.43 -10.64 13.28
CA GLY A 108 10.46 -11.31 14.15
C GLY A 108 10.21 -12.75 13.74
N GLU A 109 9.01 -13.25 14.05
CA GLU A 109 8.56 -14.53 13.51
C GLU A 109 8.33 -14.45 12.00
N VAL A 110 8.56 -15.55 11.28
CA VAL A 110 8.35 -15.60 9.83
C VAL A 110 6.86 -15.48 9.52
N ALA A 111 6.44 -14.25 9.24
CA ALA A 111 5.09 -13.89 8.84
C ALA A 111 5.12 -12.78 7.80
N PHE A 112 3.99 -12.58 7.13
CA PHE A 112 3.86 -11.59 6.07
C PHE A 112 2.47 -10.95 6.13
N PRO A 113 2.37 -9.64 5.87
CA PRO A 113 1.08 -8.95 5.81
C PRO A 113 0.14 -9.57 4.78
N GLU A 114 -1.06 -9.96 5.24
CA GLU A 114 -2.11 -10.58 4.42
C GLU A 114 -3.03 -9.53 3.77
N ALA A 115 -3.92 -9.96 2.89
CA ALA A 115 -4.91 -9.07 2.28
C ALA A 115 -5.75 -8.32 3.34
N GLU A 116 -6.20 -9.01 4.39
CA GLU A 116 -6.96 -8.41 5.51
C GLU A 116 -6.24 -7.19 6.11
N TRP A 117 -4.90 -7.25 6.22
CA TRP A 117 -4.13 -6.17 6.83
C TRP A 117 -4.17 -4.91 5.99
N GLY A 118 -4.13 -5.04 4.66
CA GLY A 118 -4.31 -3.91 3.75
C GLY A 118 -5.72 -3.31 3.83
N TYR A 119 -6.76 -4.15 3.99
CA TYR A 119 -8.13 -3.67 4.19
C TYR A 119 -8.27 -2.89 5.52
N GLU A 120 -7.74 -3.45 6.62
CA GLU A 120 -7.72 -2.83 7.94
C GLU A 120 -6.98 -1.48 7.89
N ALA A 121 -5.77 -1.46 7.31
CA ALA A 121 -5.00 -0.24 7.16
C ALA A 121 -5.76 0.82 6.35
N ALA A 122 -6.37 0.47 5.22
CA ALA A 122 -7.19 1.41 4.44
C ALA A 122 -8.40 1.94 5.22
N SER A 123 -9.00 1.11 6.06
CA SER A 123 -10.16 1.45 6.90
C SER A 123 -9.81 2.38 8.06
N LEU A 124 -8.58 2.27 8.56
CA LEU A 124 -8.03 3.11 9.63
C LEU A 124 -7.34 4.39 9.11
N ALA A 125 -7.37 4.64 7.80
CA ALA A 125 -6.65 5.76 7.21
C ALA A 125 -7.22 7.12 7.63
N ASP A 126 -6.35 7.99 8.13
CA ASP A 126 -6.70 9.32 8.65
C ASP A 126 -5.74 10.41 8.13
N CYS A 127 -6.12 11.68 8.25
CA CYS A 127 -5.26 12.81 7.90
C CYS A 127 -4.09 12.98 8.88
N ARG A 128 -4.26 12.47 10.12
CA ARG A 128 -3.22 12.40 11.14
C ARG A 128 -2.54 11.04 11.10
N THR A 129 -1.24 11.03 10.82
CA THR A 129 -0.45 9.80 10.77
C THR A 129 0.51 9.67 11.95
N ARG A 130 0.89 8.43 12.24
CA ARG A 130 1.94 8.05 13.20
C ARG A 130 3.24 7.78 12.45
N GLU A 131 4.37 7.96 13.12
CA GLU A 131 5.72 7.78 12.57
C GLU A 131 6.54 6.85 13.48
N GLY A 132 7.64 6.32 12.95
CA GLY A 132 8.51 5.37 13.65
C GLY A 132 8.18 3.91 13.34
N THR A 133 8.25 3.04 14.35
CA THR A 133 7.96 1.59 14.27
C THR A 133 6.46 1.34 14.13
N VAL A 134 5.89 1.73 12.99
CA VAL A 134 4.45 1.69 12.69
C VAL A 134 4.24 1.20 11.26
N GLY A 135 3.19 0.40 11.02
CA GLY A 135 2.87 -0.14 9.71
C GLY A 135 4.06 -0.86 9.07
N VAL A 136 4.47 -0.45 7.86
CA VAL A 136 5.65 -1.02 7.19
C VAL A 136 6.95 -0.80 7.97
N GLY A 137 7.03 0.24 8.80
CA GLY A 137 8.19 0.53 9.64
C GLY A 137 8.38 -0.42 10.82
N THR A 138 7.43 -1.34 11.07
CA THR A 138 7.46 -2.22 12.26
C THR A 138 8.65 -3.16 12.28
N GLY A 139 8.99 -3.73 11.12
CA GLY A 139 10.16 -4.59 10.93
C GLY A 139 11.31 -3.96 10.17
N ALA A 140 11.24 -2.65 9.91
CA ALA A 140 12.26 -1.97 9.12
C ALA A 140 13.57 -1.82 9.90
N THR A 141 14.69 -2.13 9.25
CA THR A 141 16.05 -1.93 9.75
C THR A 141 16.85 -1.09 8.76
N VAL A 142 17.86 -0.34 9.25
CA VAL A 142 18.69 0.60 8.47
C VAL A 142 20.17 0.48 8.81
#